data_AF-A0A151Z930-F1
#
_entry.id   AF-A0A151Z930-F1
#
_cell.length_a   1.000
_cell.length_b   1.000
_cell.length_c   1.000
_cell.angle_alpha   90.00
_cell.angle_beta   90.00
_cell.angle_gamma   90.00
#
_symmetry.space_group_name_H-M   'P 1'
#
loop_
_entity.id
_entity.type
_entity.pdbx_description
1 polymer ?
#
loop_
_entity_poly.entity_id
_entity_poly.type
_entity_poly.pdbx_seq_one_letter_code
_entity_poly.pdbx_strand_id
1 'polypeptide(L)'
;MNIYNLDKLPTSTIELPWDITIDQYNKFVDLNQLEGDNYKQNSVVIPMATHINFSPLFPNKIDRGLQNQSLNDNPILLIEELNRETEIVELKGSDILWVRDGALIPAIQSTAFLAQVANWNDEKNLGIVASCGYRLLTVSAIYRPNVSFKTHDIRNLDPLEVQKYELTTHPPNFIIEVRSYNPQLNNNNLDIQQIKMVDWITDGAESGVLYDAPGGNVHLYCSTSLLKLQIIQDQIANQQQIQSAQLVPPITNENKPYDTTKSFNQIYFNNMNPVGGYPGISFRTIPLWDLPIPKKPTK
;
A
#
# COMPACT_ATOMS: atom_id res chain seq x y z
N MET A 1 -24.31 11.09 -18.68
CA MET A 1 -23.81 10.39 -17.48
C MET A 1 -24.47 9.03 -17.50
N ASN A 2 -23.76 7.99 -17.97
CA ASN A 2 -24.33 6.65 -18.06
C ASN A 2 -24.53 6.13 -16.64
N ILE A 3 -25.78 5.89 -16.28
CA ILE A 3 -26.14 5.16 -15.07
C ILE A 3 -25.73 3.72 -15.35
N TYR A 4 -24.54 3.34 -14.91
CA TYR A 4 -24.11 1.94 -14.95
C TYR A 4 -25.20 1.11 -14.26
N ASN A 5 -25.56 0.00 -14.88
CA ASN A 5 -26.47 -0.96 -14.28
C ASN A 5 -25.77 -1.49 -13.01
N LEU A 6 -26.12 -0.93 -11.85
CA LEU A 6 -25.43 -1.08 -10.57
C LEU A 6 -25.58 -2.48 -9.95
N ASP A 7 -26.23 -3.41 -10.63
CA ASP A 7 -26.65 -4.69 -10.05
C ASP A 7 -25.60 -5.80 -10.19
N LYS A 8 -24.53 -5.61 -10.98
CA LYS A 8 -23.44 -6.59 -11.07
C LYS A 8 -22.07 -5.95 -10.90
N LEU A 9 -21.36 -6.42 -9.89
CA LEU A 9 -19.98 -6.06 -9.63
C LEU A 9 -19.10 -6.43 -10.83
N PRO A 10 -18.09 -5.60 -11.18
CA PRO A 10 -17.12 -6.00 -12.18
C PRO A 10 -16.39 -7.25 -11.70
N THR A 11 -16.20 -8.21 -12.60
CA THR A 11 -15.53 -9.49 -12.31
C THR A 11 -14.33 -9.67 -13.23
N SER A 12 -13.30 -10.35 -12.72
CA SER A 12 -12.20 -10.88 -13.52
C SER A 12 -12.33 -12.40 -13.63
N THR A 13 -11.86 -12.96 -14.75
CA THR A 13 -11.68 -14.42 -14.87
C THR A 13 -10.21 -14.73 -14.60
N ILE A 14 -9.97 -15.63 -13.64
CA ILE A 14 -8.63 -16.12 -13.34
C ILE A 14 -8.52 -17.54 -13.91
N GLU A 15 -7.57 -17.71 -14.83
CA GLU A 15 -7.24 -19.01 -15.39
C GLU A 15 -6.34 -19.78 -14.42
N LEU A 16 -6.55 -21.09 -14.32
CA LEU A 16 -5.77 -22.00 -13.50
C LEU A 16 -4.91 -22.89 -14.41
N PRO A 17 -3.67 -23.22 -14.01
CA PRO A 17 -2.80 -24.09 -14.81
C PRO A 17 -3.16 -25.58 -14.64
N TRP A 18 -4.24 -25.90 -13.94
CA TRP A 18 -4.76 -27.25 -13.72
C TRP A 18 -6.29 -27.25 -13.70
N ASP A 19 -6.86 -28.43 -13.86
CA ASP A 19 -8.30 -28.65 -13.73
C ASP A 19 -8.71 -28.74 -12.26
N ILE A 20 -9.84 -28.15 -11.91
CA ILE A 20 -10.50 -28.23 -10.60
C ILE A 20 -11.75 -29.10 -10.69
N THR A 21 -12.05 -29.79 -9.60
CA THR A 21 -13.31 -30.52 -9.44
C THR A 21 -14.43 -29.61 -8.97
N ILE A 22 -15.70 -30.02 -9.18
CA ILE A 22 -16.86 -29.28 -8.66
C ILE A 22 -16.82 -29.14 -7.12
N ASP A 23 -16.29 -30.14 -6.40
CA ASP A 23 -16.16 -30.09 -4.94
C ASP A 23 -15.11 -29.05 -4.49
N GLN A 24 -13.99 -28.93 -5.22
CA GLN A 24 -12.99 -27.89 -4.95
C GLN A 24 -13.57 -26.50 -5.22
N TYR A 25 -14.30 -26.34 -6.33
CA TYR A 25 -14.97 -25.10 -6.67
C TYR A 25 -16.00 -24.70 -5.62
N ASN A 26 -16.86 -25.62 -5.18
CA ASN A 26 -17.87 -25.32 -4.16
C ASN A 26 -17.22 -24.90 -2.83
N LYS A 27 -16.17 -25.60 -2.39
CA LYS A 27 -15.40 -25.20 -1.20
C LYS A 27 -14.78 -23.81 -1.36
N PHE A 28 -14.27 -23.49 -2.54
CA PHE A 28 -13.72 -22.18 -2.86
C PHE A 28 -14.79 -21.08 -2.79
N VAL A 29 -15.96 -21.32 -3.39
CA VAL A 29 -17.12 -20.41 -3.35
C VAL A 29 -17.58 -20.19 -1.92
N ASP A 30 -17.75 -21.27 -1.14
CA ASP A 30 -18.18 -21.19 0.26
C ASP A 30 -17.18 -20.44 1.14
N LEU A 31 -15.89 -20.77 1.03
CA LEU A 31 -14.82 -20.15 1.81
C LEU A 31 -14.73 -18.64 1.55
N ASN A 32 -14.91 -18.23 0.30
CA ASN A 32 -14.79 -16.84 -0.13
C ASN A 32 -16.13 -16.10 -0.22
N GLN A 33 -17.24 -16.75 0.13
CA GLN A 33 -18.60 -16.20 0.09
C GLN A 33 -18.97 -15.62 -1.30
N LEU A 34 -18.66 -16.37 -2.35
CA LEU A 34 -18.92 -15.98 -3.74
C LEU A 34 -20.28 -16.50 -4.24
N GLU A 35 -20.73 -16.02 -5.41
CA GLU A 35 -21.86 -16.61 -6.12
C GLU A 35 -21.44 -17.91 -6.85
N GLY A 36 -22.19 -19.00 -6.66
CA GLY A 36 -21.80 -20.37 -7.05
C GLY A 36 -22.18 -20.83 -8.46
N ASP A 37 -22.68 -19.94 -9.32
CA ASP A 37 -23.40 -20.37 -10.53
C ASP A 37 -22.51 -20.54 -11.78
N ASN A 38 -21.18 -20.42 -11.67
CA ASN A 38 -20.26 -20.28 -12.80
C ASN A 38 -19.08 -21.26 -12.79
N TYR A 39 -19.32 -22.52 -12.43
CA TYR A 39 -18.28 -23.54 -12.47
C TYR A 39 -17.69 -23.69 -13.89
N LYS A 40 -16.36 -23.62 -13.97
CA LYS A 40 -15.56 -24.00 -15.13
C LYS A 40 -14.41 -24.88 -14.67
N GLN A 41 -13.97 -25.77 -15.55
CA GLN A 41 -12.99 -26.78 -15.22
C GLN A 41 -11.61 -26.20 -14.88
N ASN A 42 -11.20 -25.08 -15.49
CA ASN A 42 -9.85 -24.54 -15.37
C ASN A 42 -9.83 -23.03 -15.09
N SER A 43 -10.95 -22.43 -14.66
CA SER A 43 -11.00 -21.01 -14.35
C SER A 43 -12.06 -20.68 -13.31
N VAL A 44 -11.88 -19.54 -12.64
CA VAL A 44 -12.84 -19.01 -11.67
C VAL A 44 -13.13 -17.55 -11.97
N VAL A 45 -14.39 -17.15 -11.80
CA VAL A 45 -14.83 -15.76 -11.93
C VAL A 45 -14.87 -15.14 -10.54
N ILE A 46 -14.14 -14.04 -10.37
CA ILE A 46 -13.93 -13.40 -9.08
C ILE A 46 -14.31 -11.92 -9.18
N PRO A 47 -15.06 -11.36 -8.22
CA PRO A 47 -15.29 -9.92 -8.15
C PRO A 47 -13.98 -9.15 -8.03
N MET A 48 -13.85 -8.02 -8.72
CA MET A 48 -12.69 -7.13 -8.53
C MET A 48 -12.63 -6.58 -7.09
N ALA A 49 -11.49 -6.00 -6.73
CA ALA A 49 -11.20 -5.46 -5.39
C ALA A 49 -11.49 -6.44 -4.24
N THR A 50 -11.18 -7.73 -4.45
CA THR A 50 -11.48 -8.80 -3.51
C THR A 50 -10.22 -9.57 -3.13
N HIS A 51 -10.11 -9.86 -1.84
CA HIS A 51 -9.13 -10.78 -1.28
C HIS A 51 -9.69 -12.21 -1.29
N ILE A 52 -9.03 -13.11 -2.01
CA ILE A 52 -9.50 -14.48 -2.23
C ILE A 52 -8.47 -15.49 -1.71
N ASN A 53 -8.96 -16.49 -0.99
CA ASN A 53 -8.19 -17.67 -0.63
C ASN A 53 -8.37 -18.76 -1.69
N PHE A 54 -7.29 -19.07 -2.41
CA PHE A 54 -7.21 -20.09 -3.47
C PHE A 54 -6.87 -21.49 -2.94
N SER A 55 -6.57 -21.65 -1.65
CA SER A 55 -6.17 -22.95 -1.08
C SER A 55 -7.11 -24.11 -1.40
N PRO A 56 -8.45 -23.95 -1.50
CA PRO A 56 -9.33 -25.07 -1.86
C PRO A 56 -9.15 -25.55 -3.31
N LEU A 57 -8.60 -24.70 -4.18
CA LEU A 57 -8.39 -25.00 -5.60
C LEU A 57 -7.05 -25.68 -5.86
N PHE A 58 -6.14 -25.69 -4.89
CA PHE A 58 -4.83 -26.28 -5.07
C PHE A 58 -4.92 -27.81 -5.19
N PRO A 59 -4.13 -28.44 -6.08
CA PRO A 59 -4.15 -29.88 -6.22
C PRO A 59 -3.64 -30.54 -4.94
N ASN A 60 -4.37 -31.56 -4.46
CA ASN A 60 -4.07 -32.31 -3.23
C ASN A 60 -2.64 -32.92 -3.19
N LYS A 61 -1.96 -33.01 -4.34
CA LYS A 61 -0.62 -33.59 -4.51
C LYS A 61 0.52 -32.58 -4.34
N ILE A 62 0.24 -31.31 -4.05
CA ILE A 62 1.27 -30.40 -3.54
C ILE A 62 1.47 -30.76 -2.06
N ASP A 63 2.08 -31.93 -1.87
CA ASP A 63 2.33 -32.50 -0.55
C ASP A 63 3.27 -31.55 0.19
N ARG A 64 2.85 -31.11 1.37
CA ARG A 64 3.40 -29.99 2.16
C ARG A 64 4.75 -30.32 2.80
N GLY A 65 5.62 -31.06 2.11
CA GLY A 65 7.04 -31.21 2.41
C GLY A 65 7.79 -29.91 2.12
N LEU A 66 7.41 -28.85 2.84
CA LEU A 66 7.69 -27.43 2.61
C LEU A 66 9.15 -26.97 2.77
N GLN A 67 10.15 -27.85 2.62
CA GLN A 67 11.55 -27.43 2.83
C GLN A 67 12.46 -27.45 1.61
N ASN A 68 12.08 -28.10 0.49
CA ASN A 68 12.97 -28.20 -0.69
C ASN A 68 12.26 -28.06 -2.05
N GLN A 69 10.98 -27.68 -2.08
CA GLN A 69 10.32 -27.40 -3.35
C GLN A 69 10.87 -26.09 -3.94
N SER A 70 11.10 -26.11 -5.25
CA SER A 70 11.50 -24.91 -5.98
C SER A 70 10.41 -23.86 -5.83
N LEU A 71 10.75 -22.57 -5.81
CA LEU A 71 9.75 -21.49 -5.91
C LEU A 71 8.78 -21.71 -7.09
N ASN A 72 9.22 -22.44 -8.12
CA ASN A 72 8.42 -22.82 -9.29
C ASN A 72 7.25 -23.77 -8.97
N ASP A 73 7.22 -24.42 -7.81
CA ASP A 73 6.15 -25.34 -7.41
C ASP A 73 5.07 -24.64 -6.57
N ASN A 74 5.22 -23.33 -6.28
CA ASN A 74 4.20 -22.59 -5.56
C ASN A 74 2.97 -22.36 -6.46
N PRO A 75 1.80 -22.96 -6.15
CA PRO A 75 0.63 -22.89 -7.02
C PRO A 75 0.18 -21.46 -7.29
N ILE A 76 0.39 -20.54 -6.34
CA ILE A 76 0.00 -19.14 -6.51
C ILE A 76 0.88 -18.41 -7.51
N LEU A 77 2.18 -18.74 -7.59
CA LEU A 77 3.10 -18.16 -8.57
C LEU A 77 2.80 -18.67 -9.98
N LEU A 78 2.35 -19.92 -10.11
CA LEU A 78 1.88 -20.47 -11.39
C LEU A 78 0.60 -19.76 -11.87
N ILE A 79 -0.33 -19.47 -10.95
CA ILE A 79 -1.52 -18.66 -11.25
C ILE A 79 -1.11 -17.24 -11.66
N GLU A 80 -0.20 -16.60 -10.92
CA GLU A 80 0.31 -15.26 -11.26
C GLU A 80 0.95 -15.24 -12.66
N GLU A 81 1.81 -16.21 -12.99
CA GLU A 81 2.47 -16.30 -14.28
C GLU A 81 1.47 -16.45 -15.43
N LEU A 82 0.47 -17.31 -15.26
CA LEU A 82 -0.57 -17.53 -16.28
C LEU A 82 -1.47 -16.30 -16.48
N ASN A 83 -1.67 -15.49 -15.44
CA ASN A 83 -2.54 -14.31 -15.46
C ASN A 83 -1.76 -12.99 -15.45
N ARG A 84 -0.47 -13.00 -15.81
CA ARG A 84 0.44 -11.83 -15.68
C ARG A 84 -0.06 -10.61 -16.45
N GLU A 85 -0.65 -10.83 -17.62
CA GLU A 85 -1.19 -9.78 -18.49
C GLU A 85 -2.43 -9.09 -17.90
N THR A 86 -3.01 -9.63 -16.83
CA THR A 86 -4.17 -9.01 -16.20
C THR A 86 -3.79 -7.81 -15.33
N GLU A 87 -2.52 -7.65 -14.90
CA GLU A 87 -2.03 -6.61 -13.95
C GLU A 87 -2.82 -6.48 -12.63
N ILE A 88 -3.76 -7.38 -12.41
CA ILE A 88 -4.79 -7.27 -11.37
C ILE A 88 -4.37 -8.03 -10.11
N VAL A 89 -3.24 -8.74 -10.09
CA VAL A 89 -2.95 -9.71 -9.04
C VAL A 89 -1.86 -9.22 -8.07
N GLU A 90 -2.20 -9.17 -6.78
CA GLU A 90 -1.25 -9.11 -5.66
C GLU A 90 -1.34 -10.41 -4.85
N LEU A 91 -0.28 -10.80 -4.15
CA LEU A 91 -0.20 -12.11 -3.49
C LEU A 91 0.18 -11.97 -2.02
N LYS A 92 -0.33 -12.85 -1.16
CA LYS A 92 0.12 -12.98 0.23
C LYS A 92 0.24 -14.45 0.62
N GLY A 93 1.35 -14.80 1.26
CA GLY A 93 1.64 -16.18 1.66
C GLY A 93 1.66 -17.14 0.46
N SER A 94 1.07 -18.31 0.64
CA SER A 94 1.02 -19.37 -0.37
C SER A 94 -0.32 -19.50 -1.08
N ASP A 95 -1.36 -18.83 -0.60
CA ASP A 95 -2.74 -19.14 -0.94
C ASP A 95 -3.66 -17.94 -1.11
N ILE A 96 -3.19 -16.72 -0.82
CA ILE A 96 -4.01 -15.52 -0.94
C ILE A 96 -3.66 -14.79 -2.22
N LEU A 97 -4.71 -14.42 -2.94
CA LEU A 97 -4.68 -13.59 -4.14
C LEU A 97 -5.59 -12.38 -3.95
N TRP A 98 -5.06 -11.20 -4.18
CA TRP A 98 -5.82 -9.96 -4.26
C TRP A 98 -6.06 -9.60 -5.73
N VAL A 99 -7.33 -9.44 -6.10
CA VAL A 99 -7.74 -8.94 -7.41
C VAL A 99 -7.95 -7.43 -7.27
N ARG A 100 -7.04 -6.60 -7.81
CA ARG A 100 -7.09 -5.13 -7.75
C ARG A 100 -8.37 -4.60 -8.40
N ASP A 101 -8.75 -3.39 -8.00
CA ASP A 101 -9.90 -2.73 -8.61
C ASP A 101 -9.53 -2.07 -9.95
N GLY A 102 -10.36 -2.27 -10.97
CA GLY A 102 -10.33 -1.53 -12.22
C GLY A 102 -11.17 -0.25 -12.19
N ALA A 103 -11.67 0.14 -11.01
CA ALA A 103 -12.51 1.31 -10.85
C ALA A 103 -11.79 2.60 -11.27
N LEU A 104 -12.51 3.41 -12.05
CA LEU A 104 -11.98 4.64 -12.62
C LEU A 104 -11.60 5.68 -11.56
N ILE A 105 -12.39 5.81 -10.48
CA ILE A 105 -12.17 6.86 -9.46
C ILE A 105 -10.85 6.64 -8.71
N PRO A 106 -10.56 5.46 -8.13
CA PRO A 106 -9.28 5.18 -7.50
C PRO A 106 -8.10 5.32 -8.46
N ALA A 107 -8.27 4.96 -9.74
CA ALA A 107 -7.23 5.16 -10.75
C ALA A 107 -6.92 6.65 -10.97
N ILE A 108 -7.94 7.51 -11.09
CA ILE A 108 -7.75 8.97 -11.20
C ILE A 108 -7.04 9.53 -9.95
N GLN A 109 -7.45 9.11 -8.77
CA GLN A 109 -6.84 9.53 -7.50
C GLN A 109 -5.37 9.08 -7.42
N SER A 110 -5.08 7.83 -7.78
CA SER A 110 -3.72 7.28 -7.82
C SER A 110 -2.83 8.08 -8.77
N THR A 111 -3.30 8.40 -9.97
CA THR A 111 -2.56 9.24 -10.93
C THR A 111 -2.29 10.63 -10.38
N ALA A 112 -3.26 11.24 -9.68
CA ALA A 112 -3.08 12.56 -9.07
C ALA A 112 -2.06 12.54 -7.92
N PHE A 113 -2.03 11.49 -7.10
CA PHE A 113 -1.00 11.30 -6.09
C PHE A 113 0.37 11.04 -6.70
N LEU A 114 0.44 10.18 -7.73
CA LEU A 114 1.67 9.88 -8.45
C LEU A 114 2.30 11.15 -9.00
N ALA A 115 1.51 12.00 -9.66
CA ALA A 115 1.99 13.28 -10.20
C ALA A 115 2.52 14.22 -9.11
N GLN A 116 1.85 14.30 -7.95
CA GLN A 116 2.30 15.14 -6.84
C GLN A 116 3.64 14.67 -6.27
N VAL A 117 3.79 13.36 -6.02
CA VAL A 117 5.03 12.80 -5.50
C VAL A 117 6.15 12.88 -6.55
N ALA A 118 5.84 12.67 -7.83
CA ALA A 118 6.79 12.82 -8.94
C ALA A 118 7.30 14.26 -9.05
N ASN A 119 6.41 15.26 -9.07
CA ASN A 119 6.82 16.67 -9.12
C ASN A 119 7.71 17.06 -7.93
N TRP A 120 7.34 16.62 -6.72
CA TRP A 120 8.18 16.82 -5.54
C TRP A 120 9.55 16.17 -5.70
N ASN A 121 9.61 14.95 -6.23
CA ASN A 121 10.87 14.26 -6.45
C ASN A 121 11.70 14.91 -7.58
N ASP A 122 11.09 15.43 -8.64
CA ASP A 122 11.80 16.14 -9.70
C ASP A 122 12.48 17.41 -9.16
N GLU A 123 11.84 18.10 -8.22
CA GLU A 123 12.42 19.26 -7.54
C GLU A 123 13.56 18.90 -6.58
N LYS A 124 13.49 17.73 -5.92
CA LYS A 124 14.45 17.34 -4.86
C LYS A 124 15.53 16.38 -5.34
N ASN A 125 15.29 15.67 -6.43
CA ASN A 125 16.11 14.62 -7.03
C ASN A 125 16.65 13.63 -5.98
N LEU A 126 15.74 13.07 -5.17
CA LEU A 126 16.10 12.18 -4.06
C LEU A 126 16.04 10.70 -4.46
N GLY A 127 15.33 10.39 -5.54
CA GLY A 127 15.07 9.03 -5.90
C GLY A 127 14.13 8.90 -7.08
N ILE A 128 13.22 7.92 -6.98
CA ILE A 128 12.34 7.48 -8.06
C ILE A 128 10.94 7.27 -7.52
N VAL A 129 9.96 7.68 -8.32
CA VAL A 129 8.55 7.53 -8.03
C VAL A 129 7.95 6.58 -9.07
N ALA A 130 7.23 5.56 -8.61
CA ALA A 130 6.64 4.54 -9.48
C ALA A 130 5.39 3.89 -8.87
N SER A 131 4.64 3.14 -9.67
CA SER A 131 3.61 2.19 -9.22
C SER A 131 4.02 0.79 -9.69
N CYS A 132 5.06 0.24 -9.07
CA CYS A 132 5.63 -1.06 -9.44
C CYS A 132 5.36 -2.13 -8.37
N GLY A 133 5.69 -3.38 -8.67
CA GLY A 133 5.57 -4.50 -7.75
C GLY A 133 6.73 -4.61 -6.77
N TYR A 134 6.43 -5.08 -5.57
CA TYR A 134 7.40 -5.34 -4.53
C TYR A 134 7.17 -6.70 -3.92
N ARG A 135 8.23 -7.51 -3.86
CA ARG A 135 8.24 -8.76 -3.12
C ARG A 135 8.67 -8.46 -1.70
N LEU A 136 7.71 -8.54 -0.78
CA LEU A 136 7.89 -8.34 0.66
C LEU A 136 8.29 -9.65 1.32
N LEU A 137 9.56 -9.78 1.65
CA LEU A 137 10.14 -11.07 2.05
C LEU A 137 9.72 -11.49 3.47
N THR A 138 9.59 -10.53 4.40
CA THR A 138 9.27 -10.76 5.81
C THR A 138 7.83 -11.26 5.98
N VAL A 139 6.91 -10.67 5.23
CA VAL A 139 5.48 -11.03 5.26
C VAL A 139 5.09 -12.01 4.16
N SER A 140 6.06 -12.44 3.34
CA SER A 140 5.86 -13.33 2.19
C SER A 140 4.74 -12.85 1.27
N ALA A 141 4.79 -11.59 0.83
CA ALA A 141 3.78 -10.98 -0.02
C ALA A 141 4.37 -10.40 -1.32
N ILE A 142 3.54 -10.20 -2.33
CA ILE A 142 3.84 -9.39 -3.51
C ILE A 142 2.76 -8.32 -3.62
N TYR A 143 3.11 -7.06 -3.39
CA TYR A 143 2.18 -5.93 -3.44
C TYR A 143 2.60 -4.89 -4.47
N ARG A 144 1.61 -4.16 -4.99
CA ARG A 144 1.73 -3.09 -5.99
C ARG A 144 1.00 -1.84 -5.47
N PRO A 145 1.70 -0.95 -4.74
CA PRO A 145 1.05 0.23 -4.18
C PRO A 145 0.63 1.17 -5.30
N ASN A 146 -0.38 2.00 -5.04
CA ASN A 146 -0.82 3.01 -6.00
C ASN A 146 0.27 4.04 -6.31
N VAL A 147 1.06 4.40 -5.31
CA VAL A 147 2.28 5.22 -5.47
C VAL A 147 3.35 4.68 -4.55
N SER A 148 4.59 4.68 -5.02
CA SER A 148 5.77 4.38 -4.22
C SER A 148 6.89 5.35 -4.53
N PHE A 149 7.71 5.65 -3.53
CA PHE A 149 8.94 6.41 -3.65
C PHE A 149 10.10 5.61 -3.05
N LYS A 150 11.18 5.53 -3.81
CA LYS A 150 12.46 4.92 -3.42
C LYS A 150 13.57 5.92 -3.57
N THR A 151 14.39 6.08 -2.53
CA THR A 151 15.65 6.82 -2.65
C THR A 151 16.59 6.16 -3.66
N HIS A 152 17.54 6.93 -4.20
CA HIS A 152 18.58 6.37 -5.08
C HIS A 152 19.37 5.25 -4.39
N ASP A 153 19.67 5.39 -3.10
CA ASP A 153 20.42 4.39 -2.33
C ASP A 153 19.69 3.05 -2.29
N ILE A 154 18.40 3.03 -1.96
CA ILE A 154 17.59 1.82 -1.94
C ILE A 154 17.43 1.24 -3.36
N ARG A 155 17.19 2.09 -4.37
CA ARG A 155 17.10 1.62 -5.77
C ARG A 155 18.39 0.94 -6.23
N ASN A 156 19.55 1.47 -5.83
CA ASN A 156 20.86 0.94 -6.24
C ASN A 156 21.21 -0.40 -5.58
N LEU A 157 20.43 -0.85 -4.58
CA LEU A 157 20.54 -2.20 -4.03
C LEU A 157 19.94 -3.26 -4.98
N ASP A 158 19.00 -2.88 -5.85
CA ASP A 158 18.40 -3.80 -6.82
C ASP A 158 19.33 -3.99 -8.05
N PRO A 159 19.56 -5.24 -8.53
CA PRO A 159 20.27 -5.49 -9.79
C PRO A 159 19.60 -4.78 -10.99
N LEU A 160 20.37 -4.42 -12.02
CA LEU A 160 19.86 -3.68 -13.18
C LEU A 160 18.71 -4.41 -13.90
N GLU A 161 18.72 -5.74 -13.90
CA GLU A 161 17.64 -6.56 -14.44
C GLU A 161 16.36 -6.34 -13.63
N VAL A 162 16.43 -6.43 -12.30
CA VAL A 162 15.30 -6.22 -11.40
C VAL A 162 14.74 -4.81 -11.52
N GLN A 163 15.60 -3.81 -11.69
CA GLN A 163 15.19 -2.43 -11.91
C GLN A 163 14.39 -2.23 -13.22
N LYS A 164 14.56 -3.10 -14.22
CA LYS A 164 13.81 -3.05 -15.50
C LYS A 164 12.46 -3.75 -15.44
N TYR A 165 12.34 -4.82 -14.64
CA TYR A 165 11.15 -5.68 -14.60
C TYR A 165 10.14 -5.28 -13.52
N GLU A 166 10.36 -4.15 -12.83
CA GLU A 166 9.40 -3.54 -11.91
C GLU A 166 8.92 -4.43 -10.75
N LEU A 167 9.56 -5.58 -10.48
CA LEU A 167 9.28 -6.41 -9.30
C LEU A 167 10.53 -6.46 -8.42
N THR A 168 10.60 -5.57 -7.45
CA THR A 168 11.81 -5.37 -6.62
C THR A 168 11.69 -6.06 -5.26
N THR A 169 12.81 -6.45 -4.65
CA THR A 169 12.82 -7.13 -3.33
C THR A 169 13.09 -6.19 -2.17
N HIS A 170 13.61 -5.00 -2.44
CA HIS A 170 13.77 -3.98 -1.41
C HIS A 170 12.49 -3.14 -1.34
N PRO A 171 11.84 -3.01 -0.17
CA PRO A 171 10.63 -2.20 -0.06
C PRO A 171 10.94 -0.72 -0.33
N PRO A 172 9.94 0.07 -0.77
CA PRO A 172 10.09 1.50 -0.97
C PRO A 172 10.20 2.24 0.37
N ASN A 173 10.80 3.43 0.38
CA ASN A 173 10.83 4.27 1.59
C ASN A 173 9.42 4.77 1.93
N PHE A 174 8.62 5.13 0.93
CA PHE A 174 7.27 5.68 1.11
C PHE A 174 6.28 5.07 0.13
N ILE A 175 5.05 4.82 0.60
CA ILE A 175 3.95 4.33 -0.22
C ILE A 175 2.66 5.11 0.00
N ILE A 176 1.81 5.12 -1.04
CA ILE A 176 0.41 5.53 -0.95
C ILE A 176 -0.45 4.40 -1.48
N GLU A 177 -1.43 4.00 -0.67
CA GLU A 177 -2.53 3.12 -1.05
C GLU A 177 -3.83 3.93 -1.11
N VAL A 178 -4.64 3.68 -2.13
CA VAL A 178 -5.92 4.34 -2.37
C VAL A 178 -7.01 3.30 -2.23
N ARG A 179 -7.82 3.41 -1.18
CA ARG A 179 -8.95 2.49 -0.99
C ARG A 179 -10.01 2.76 -2.04
N SER A 180 -10.44 1.70 -2.72
CA SER A 180 -11.50 1.83 -3.72
C SER A 180 -12.86 2.24 -3.15
N TYR A 181 -13.58 3.05 -3.93
CA TYR A 181 -14.95 3.51 -3.70
C TYR A 181 -16.00 2.52 -4.23
N ASN A 182 -15.90 1.24 -3.87
CA ASN A 182 -16.97 0.30 -4.19
C ASN A 182 -17.78 -0.05 -2.93
N PRO A 183 -18.92 0.64 -2.69
CA PRO A 183 -19.73 0.43 -1.49
C PRO A 183 -20.45 -0.92 -1.47
N GLN A 184 -20.49 -1.64 -2.60
CA GLN A 184 -21.09 -2.98 -2.70
C GLN A 184 -20.08 -4.10 -2.40
N LEU A 185 -18.78 -3.79 -2.31
CA LEU A 185 -17.74 -4.76 -2.01
C LEU A 185 -17.40 -4.76 -0.52
N ASN A 186 -17.95 -5.73 0.21
CA ASN A 186 -17.50 -6.04 1.57
C ASN A 186 -16.01 -6.44 1.63
N ASN A 187 -15.43 -6.78 0.47
CA ASN A 187 -14.09 -7.37 0.37
C ASN A 187 -12.96 -6.34 0.16
N ASN A 188 -13.30 -5.06 -0.05
CA ASN A 188 -12.37 -3.93 0.07
C ASN A 188 -12.56 -3.21 1.42
N ASN A 189 -12.66 -4.00 2.48
CA ASN A 189 -12.81 -3.51 3.84
C ASN A 189 -11.55 -2.70 4.23
N LEU A 190 -11.77 -1.60 4.96
CA LEU A 190 -10.72 -0.79 5.53
C LEU A 190 -9.72 -1.65 6.33
N ASP A 191 -10.20 -2.61 7.11
CA ASP A 191 -9.34 -3.47 7.94
C ASP A 191 -8.29 -4.21 7.11
N ILE A 192 -8.67 -4.71 5.92
CA ILE A 192 -7.76 -5.42 5.02
C ILE A 192 -6.70 -4.44 4.48
N GLN A 193 -7.11 -3.23 4.09
CA GLN A 193 -6.17 -2.20 3.65
C GLN A 193 -5.22 -1.77 4.77
N GLN A 194 -5.71 -1.67 6.00
CA GLN A 194 -4.87 -1.36 7.17
C GLN A 194 -3.85 -2.47 7.47
N ILE A 195 -4.24 -3.74 7.33
CA ILE A 195 -3.31 -4.88 7.41
C ILE A 195 -2.24 -4.76 6.31
N LYS A 196 -2.62 -4.39 5.08
CA LYS A 196 -1.66 -4.18 3.99
C LYS A 196 -0.65 -3.06 4.32
N MET A 197 -1.10 -1.96 4.93
CA MET A 197 -0.21 -0.90 5.40
C MET A 197 0.75 -1.40 6.49
N VAL A 198 0.27 -2.23 7.40
CA VAL A 198 1.10 -2.86 8.44
C VAL A 198 2.15 -3.79 7.82
N ASP A 199 1.77 -4.59 6.83
CA ASP A 199 2.70 -5.47 6.11
C ASP A 199 3.81 -4.67 5.42
N TRP A 200 3.48 -3.56 4.76
CA TRP A 200 4.45 -2.65 4.14
C TRP A 200 5.49 -2.15 5.14
N ILE A 201 5.05 -1.62 6.29
CA ILE A 201 5.96 -1.10 7.31
C ILE A 201 6.76 -2.23 7.97
N THR A 202 6.14 -3.40 8.18
CA THR A 202 6.80 -4.59 8.72
C THR A 202 7.97 -5.04 7.85
N ASP A 203 7.81 -4.97 6.52
CA ASP A 203 8.85 -5.39 5.60
C ASP A 203 9.99 -4.38 5.44
N GLY A 204 9.76 -3.12 5.84
CA GLY A 204 10.80 -2.09 5.87
C GLY A 204 10.43 -0.77 5.22
N ALA A 205 9.19 -0.58 4.75
CA ALA A 205 8.77 0.76 4.35
C ALA A 205 8.80 1.71 5.56
N GLU A 206 9.35 2.90 5.38
CA GLU A 206 9.53 3.85 6.49
C GLU A 206 8.21 4.49 6.89
N SER A 207 7.39 4.83 5.90
CA SER A 207 6.08 5.45 6.09
C SER A 207 5.14 5.17 4.94
N GLY A 208 3.85 5.41 5.18
CA GLY A 208 2.85 5.30 4.13
C GLY A 208 1.56 6.03 4.44
N VAL A 209 0.78 6.25 3.39
CA VAL A 209 -0.54 6.88 3.45
C VAL A 209 -1.57 5.90 2.90
N LEU A 210 -2.63 5.64 3.67
CA LEU A 210 -3.84 5.01 3.17
C LEU A 210 -4.92 6.09 3.02
N TYR A 211 -5.28 6.39 1.78
CA TYR A 211 -6.33 7.34 1.44
C TYR A 211 -7.69 6.61 1.39
N ASP A 212 -8.51 6.82 2.42
CA ASP A 212 -9.85 6.23 2.57
C ASP A 212 -10.92 7.28 2.24
N ALA A 213 -11.07 7.58 0.95
CA ALA A 213 -12.11 8.48 0.46
C ALA A 213 -13.53 8.06 0.90
N PRO A 214 -13.92 6.76 0.82
CA PRO A 214 -15.23 6.30 1.27
C PRO A 214 -15.50 6.57 2.75
N GLY A 215 -14.50 6.35 3.62
CA GLY A 215 -14.61 6.63 5.05
C GLY A 215 -14.39 8.11 5.40
N GLY A 216 -13.99 8.94 4.44
CA GLY A 216 -13.69 10.35 4.67
C GLY A 216 -12.41 10.58 5.46
N ASN A 217 -11.44 9.67 5.38
CA ASN A 217 -10.24 9.68 6.21
C ASN A 217 -8.94 9.53 5.40
N VAL A 218 -7.84 9.96 6.01
CA VAL A 218 -6.48 9.60 5.63
C VAL A 218 -5.82 8.95 6.84
N HIS A 219 -5.22 7.78 6.63
CA HIS A 219 -4.46 7.11 7.67
C HIS A 219 -2.97 7.22 7.34
N LEU A 220 -2.21 7.76 8.28
CA LEU A 220 -0.75 7.85 8.20
C LEU A 220 -0.15 6.69 8.97
N TYR A 221 0.81 6.00 8.38
CA TYR A 221 1.57 4.91 8.99
C TYR A 221 3.05 5.25 8.96
N CYS A 222 3.78 4.88 10.00
CA CYS A 222 5.24 4.92 9.99
C CYS A 222 5.85 3.91 10.95
N SER A 223 7.13 3.62 10.71
CA SER A 223 7.95 2.91 11.68
C SER A 223 8.13 3.74 12.95
N THR A 224 7.81 3.17 14.12
CA THR A 224 7.92 3.85 15.42
C THR A 224 9.36 4.28 15.73
N SER A 225 10.37 3.62 15.15
CA SER A 225 11.77 4.01 15.33
C SER A 225 12.05 5.41 14.76
N LEU A 226 11.39 5.80 13.68
CA LEU A 226 11.52 7.13 13.05
C LEU A 226 10.95 8.22 13.95
N LEU A 227 9.84 7.95 14.63
CA LEU A 227 9.26 8.87 15.61
C LEU A 227 10.23 9.14 16.78
N LYS A 228 10.93 8.10 17.25
CA LYS A 228 11.92 8.25 18.33
C LYS A 228 13.10 9.13 17.91
N LEU A 229 13.59 8.94 16.69
CA LEU A 229 14.67 9.78 16.13
C LEU A 229 14.23 11.24 16.01
N GLN A 230 13.00 11.49 15.55
CA GLN A 230 12.46 12.85 15.46
C GLN A 230 12.37 13.52 16.84
N ILE A 231 11.83 12.83 17.84
CA ILE A 231 11.72 13.36 19.22
C ILE A 231 13.10 13.74 19.77
N ILE A 232 14.12 12.91 19.53
CA ILE A 232 15.50 13.18 19.96
C ILE A 232 16.06 14.41 19.23
N GLN A 233 15.88 14.50 17.91
CA GLN A 233 16.33 15.64 17.11
C GLN A 233 15.66 16.94 17.56
N ASP A 234 14.35 16.92 17.85
CA ASP A 234 13.61 18.07 18.35
C ASP A 234 14.10 18.51 19.73
N GLN A 235 14.38 17.56 20.62
CA GLN A 235 14.98 17.85 21.92
C GLN A 235 16.35 18.52 21.79
N ILE A 236 17.20 18.03 20.88
CA ILE A 236 18.53 18.61 20.62
C ILE A 236 18.40 20.02 20.04
N ALA A 237 17.52 20.22 19.05
CA ALA A 237 17.30 21.53 18.43
C ALA A 237 16.81 22.56 19.45
N ASN A 238 15.87 22.17 20.31
CA ASN A 238 15.36 23.04 21.37
C ASN A 238 16.45 23.40 22.40
N GLN A 239 17.33 22.45 22.76
CA GLN A 239 18.47 22.75 23.65
C GLN A 239 19.46 23.75 23.03
N GLN A 240 19.76 23.64 21.73
CA GLN A 240 20.64 24.57 21.03
C GLN A 240 20.05 25.99 20.91
N GLN A 241 18.72 26.10 20.72
CA GLN A 241 18.04 27.40 20.72
C GLN A 241 18.09 28.08 22.09
N ILE A 242 17.92 27.33 23.19
CA ILE A 242 18.02 27.89 24.55
C ILE A 242 19.43 28.38 24.84
N GLN A 243 20.47 27.63 24.42
CA GLN A 243 21.87 28.03 24.61
C GLN A 243 22.25 29.26 23.77
N SER A 244 21.76 29.38 22.54
CA SER A 244 22.03 30.54 21.68
C SER A 244 21.28 31.79 22.12
N ALA A 245 20.06 31.66 22.67
CA ALA A 245 19.30 32.78 23.23
C ALA A 245 19.94 33.40 24.49
N GLN A 246 20.81 32.66 25.20
CA GLN A 246 21.54 33.17 26.37
C GLN A 246 22.81 33.97 26.01
N LEU A 247 23.23 34.00 24.73
CA LEU A 247 24.45 34.67 24.27
C LEU A 247 24.20 35.98 23.51
N VAL A 248 22.95 36.38 23.30
CA VAL A 248 22.61 37.60 22.53
C VAL A 248 22.03 38.65 23.47
N PRO A 249 22.63 39.87 23.59
CA PRO A 249 22.04 40.97 24.34
C PRO A 249 20.69 41.38 23.74
N PRO A 250 19.78 42.02 24.49
CA PRO A 250 18.40 42.27 24.05
C PRO A 250 18.38 43.18 22.82
N ILE A 251 18.08 42.60 21.65
CA ILE A 251 17.84 43.35 20.41
C ILE A 251 16.34 43.68 20.36
N THR A 252 16.06 44.95 20.08
CA THR A 252 14.71 45.50 19.89
C THR A 252 13.95 44.77 18.79
N ASN A 253 12.71 44.39 19.10
CA ASN A 253 11.78 43.63 18.27
C ASN A 253 11.58 44.25 16.88
N GLU A 254 12.19 43.66 15.85
CA GLU A 254 11.75 43.80 14.46
C GLU A 254 10.94 42.56 14.06
N ASN A 255 9.73 42.80 13.54
CA ASN A 255 8.79 41.80 13.05
C ASN A 255 9.41 40.96 11.92
N LYS A 256 10.10 39.86 12.26
CA LYS A 256 10.43 38.84 11.26
C LYS A 256 9.16 38.04 10.93
N PRO A 257 8.83 37.88 9.65
CA PRO A 257 7.71 37.04 9.24
C PRO A 257 7.96 35.61 9.72
N TYR A 258 6.94 35.02 10.36
CA TYR A 258 6.96 33.62 10.78
C TYR A 258 7.16 32.72 9.54
N ASP A 259 8.27 31.99 9.52
CA ASP A 259 8.51 30.95 8.52
C ASP A 259 7.58 29.76 8.79
N THR A 260 6.41 29.81 8.15
CA THR A 260 5.36 28.78 8.26
C THR A 260 5.76 27.45 7.62
N THR A 261 6.83 27.40 6.82
CA THR A 261 7.26 26.16 6.17
C THR A 261 7.93 25.18 7.13
N LYS A 262 8.52 25.66 8.23
CA LYS A 262 9.19 24.81 9.22
C LYS A 262 8.27 24.02 10.16
N SER A 263 6.97 24.35 10.28
CA SER A 263 6.11 23.71 11.29
C SER A 263 5.27 22.53 10.78
N PHE A 264 5.09 22.36 9.47
CA PHE A 264 4.22 21.30 8.95
C PHE A 264 4.81 19.89 9.04
N ASN A 265 6.15 19.77 9.01
CA ASN A 265 6.83 18.47 9.07
C ASN A 265 6.60 17.72 10.40
N GLN A 266 6.22 18.41 11.48
CA GLN A 266 6.09 17.83 12.82
C GLN A 266 4.63 17.54 13.24
N ILE A 267 3.64 18.29 12.73
CA ILE A 267 2.26 18.23 13.25
C ILE A 267 1.60 16.87 13.01
N TYR A 268 1.91 16.22 11.89
CA TYR A 268 1.23 15.00 11.47
C TYR A 268 1.76 13.73 12.14
N PHE A 269 3.05 13.71 12.51
CA PHE A 269 3.68 12.59 13.20
C PHE A 269 3.55 12.68 14.74
N ASN A 270 3.21 13.86 15.26
CA ASN A 270 2.87 14.02 16.67
C ASN A 270 1.58 13.26 17.00
N ASN A 271 1.59 12.58 18.15
CA ASN A 271 0.46 11.79 18.68
C ASN A 271 0.02 10.62 17.81
N MET A 272 0.94 10.00 17.05
CA MET A 272 0.64 8.71 16.42
C MET A 272 0.52 7.62 17.48
N ASN A 273 -0.49 6.77 17.33
CA ASN A 273 -0.78 5.68 18.25
C ASN A 273 -0.08 4.40 17.77
N PRO A 274 0.43 3.54 18.66
CA PRO A 274 0.93 2.24 18.25
C PRO A 274 -0.20 1.40 17.63
N VAL A 275 0.12 0.63 16.60
CA VAL A 275 -0.82 -0.35 16.03
C VAL A 275 -0.86 -1.58 16.96
N GLY A 276 -2.06 -1.96 17.42
CA GLY A 276 -2.22 -3.12 18.32
C GLY A 276 -1.73 -4.41 17.66
N GLY A 277 -0.89 -5.18 18.36
CA GLY A 277 -0.32 -6.43 17.86
C GLY A 277 0.93 -6.29 16.98
N TYR A 278 1.31 -5.06 16.60
CA TYR A 278 2.45 -4.82 15.71
C TYR A 278 3.46 -3.85 16.35
N PRO A 279 4.37 -4.37 17.20
CA PRO A 279 5.37 -3.53 17.85
C PRO A 279 6.28 -2.89 16.80
N GLY A 280 6.51 -1.58 16.93
CA GLY A 280 7.36 -0.85 15.99
C GLY A 280 6.60 -0.19 14.84
N ILE A 281 5.27 -0.26 14.82
CA ILE A 281 4.43 0.47 13.87
C ILE A 281 3.51 1.42 14.63
N SER A 282 3.47 2.66 14.16
CA SER A 282 2.54 3.67 14.65
C SER A 282 1.65 4.15 13.51
N PHE A 283 0.42 4.55 13.84
CA PHE A 283 -0.53 5.12 12.90
C PHE A 283 -1.35 6.27 13.49
N ARG A 284 -1.91 7.11 12.62
CA ARG A 284 -2.88 8.15 12.99
C ARG A 284 -3.91 8.32 11.87
N THR A 285 -5.15 8.54 12.26
CA THR A 285 -6.23 8.89 11.34
C THR A 285 -6.47 10.40 11.34
N ILE A 286 -6.62 10.98 10.16
CA ILE A 286 -6.94 12.39 9.94
C ILE A 286 -8.21 12.46 9.10
N PRO A 287 -9.30 13.07 9.60
CA PRO A 287 -10.49 13.27 8.79
C PRO A 287 -10.24 14.23 7.63
N LEU A 288 -10.80 13.95 6.46
CA LEU A 288 -10.61 14.77 5.26
C LEU A 288 -11.23 16.17 5.39
N TRP A 289 -12.28 16.33 6.20
CA TRP A 289 -12.88 17.63 6.49
C TRP A 289 -12.04 18.52 7.42
N ASP A 290 -11.08 17.93 8.13
CA ASP A 290 -10.14 18.66 8.99
C ASP A 290 -8.89 19.12 8.21
N LEU A 291 -8.75 18.72 6.94
CA LEU A 291 -7.64 19.17 6.11
C LEU A 291 -7.89 20.62 5.65
N PRO A 292 -6.90 21.52 5.84
CA PRO A 292 -7.03 22.89 5.37
C PRO A 292 -7.21 22.89 3.86
N ILE A 293 -8.29 23.51 3.38
CA ILE A 293 -8.51 23.72 1.95
C ILE A 293 -7.32 24.53 1.42
N PRO A 294 -6.53 24.03 0.46
CA PRO A 294 -5.42 24.77 -0.10
C PRO A 294 -5.96 26.09 -0.63
N LYS A 295 -5.49 27.21 -0.07
CA LYS A 295 -5.83 28.53 -0.61
C LYS A 295 -5.28 28.56 -2.04
N LYS A 296 -6.17 28.85 -2.99
CA LYS A 296 -5.80 28.99 -4.41
C LYS A 296 -4.58 29.92 -4.48
N PRO A 297 -3.49 29.53 -5.15
CA PRO A 297 -2.33 30.41 -5.28
C PRO A 297 -2.81 31.70 -5.95
N THR A 298 -2.71 32.82 -5.23
CA THR A 298 -2.89 34.14 -5.80
C THR A 298 -1.75 34.35 -6.79
N LYS A 299 -2.12 34.40 -8.08
CA LYS A 299 -1.20 34.81 -9.15
C LYS A 299 -0.82 36.28 -8.99
#